data_AF-A0A5E4LZ09-F1
#
_entry.id   AF-A0A5E4LZ09-F1
#
_cell.length_a   1.000
_cell.length_b   1.000
_cell.length_c   1.000
_cell.angle_alpha   90.00
_cell.angle_beta   90.00
_cell.angle_gamma   90.00
#
_symmetry.space_group_name_H-M   'P 1'
#
loop_
_entity.id
_entity.type
_entity.pdbx_description
1 polymer ?
#
loop_
_entity_poly.entity_id
_entity_poly.type
_entity_poly.pdbx_seq_one_letter_code
_entity_poly.pdbx_strand_id
1 'polypeptide(L)'
;MYNKVLYIKRVFSLGKMTPSKLQVSLLLCSLALLFPCFVNGKYYGPDIDKVGKMCNATKEDVQVLKNYDIPSTEIGKCLMKCLTVKLGMVDALGKYSKDGTDVVFKEYWPEMPLNIRSAIIDKCYNEALKISNELGTCDYYYKIEICFNSELKRYGMF
;
A
#
# COMPACT_ATOMS: atom_id res chain seq x y z
N MET A 1 23.88 13.88 9.99
CA MET A 1 25.06 14.16 9.16
C MET A 1 25.04 13.21 7.98
N TYR A 2 25.01 13.78 6.78
CA TYR A 2 25.01 13.08 5.49
C TYR A 2 26.22 12.16 5.32
N ASN A 3 26.01 11.02 4.66
CA ASN A 3 26.90 10.51 3.61
C ASN A 3 26.26 9.26 2.99
N LYS A 4 26.37 8.97 1.70
CA LYS A 4 26.60 9.75 0.48
C LYS A 4 26.36 8.71 -0.62
N VAL A 5 25.45 9.01 -1.54
CA VAL A 5 25.19 8.24 -2.76
C VAL A 5 26.52 7.93 -3.46
N LEU A 6 26.78 6.64 -3.74
CA LEU A 6 27.95 6.19 -4.47
C LEU A 6 27.79 6.60 -5.94
N TYR A 7 28.41 7.72 -6.32
CA TYR A 7 28.59 8.13 -7.72
C TYR A 7 29.61 7.20 -8.38
N ILE A 8 29.17 6.38 -9.35
CA ILE A 8 30.08 5.67 -10.24
C ILE A 8 30.65 6.68 -11.24
N LYS A 9 31.91 7.08 -11.03
CA LYS A 9 32.73 7.85 -11.97
C LYS A 9 32.94 7.01 -13.24
N ARG A 10 32.41 7.46 -14.38
CA ARG A 10 32.86 7.03 -15.71
C ARG A 10 34.30 7.51 -15.91
N VAL A 11 35.25 6.59 -15.95
CA VAL A 11 36.54 6.80 -16.62
C VAL A 11 36.52 5.89 -17.85
N PHE A 12 36.28 6.49 -19.01
CA PHE A 12 36.53 5.86 -20.29
C PHE A 12 38.03 5.92 -20.55
N SER A 13 38.71 4.77 -20.56
CA SER A 13 39.98 4.59 -21.25
C SER A 13 39.70 3.71 -22.47
N LEU A 14 39.90 4.28 -23.66
CA LEU A 14 39.76 3.63 -24.96
C LEU A 14 40.91 2.63 -25.17
N GLY A 15 40.67 1.37 -24.82
CA GLY A 15 41.48 0.23 -25.23
C GLY A 15 40.95 -0.37 -26.53
N LYS A 16 41.84 -0.53 -27.51
CA LYS A 16 41.62 -0.92 -28.91
C LYS A 16 40.72 -2.15 -29.11
N MET A 17 39.91 -2.08 -30.16
CA MET A 17 38.96 -3.08 -30.64
C MET A 17 39.68 -4.09 -31.57
N THR A 18 39.37 -5.38 -31.45
CA THR A 18 39.50 -6.37 -32.54
C THR A 18 38.27 -7.28 -32.57
N PRO A 19 37.89 -7.82 -33.75
CA PRO A 19 36.49 -8.04 -34.11
C PRO A 19 36.06 -9.51 -34.01
N SER A 20 35.12 -9.78 -33.11
CA SER A 20 34.10 -10.84 -33.25
C SER A 20 32.95 -10.60 -32.26
N LYS A 21 32.54 -9.33 -32.09
CA LYS A 21 31.57 -8.93 -31.06
C LYS A 21 30.13 -8.73 -31.57
N LEU A 22 29.88 -8.95 -32.86
CA LEU A 22 28.54 -8.75 -33.42
C LEU A 22 27.55 -9.86 -33.00
N GLN A 23 28.04 -11.08 -32.71
CA GLN A 23 27.16 -12.17 -32.27
C GLN A 23 26.97 -12.25 -30.75
N VAL A 24 27.90 -11.70 -29.95
CA VAL A 24 27.77 -11.71 -28.47
C VAL A 24 26.89 -10.55 -27.98
N SER A 25 26.80 -9.44 -28.73
CA SER A 25 26.01 -8.27 -28.32
C SER A 25 24.50 -8.42 -28.53
N LEU A 26 24.05 -9.25 -29.48
CA LEU A 26 22.61 -9.48 -29.71
C LEU A 26 21.99 -10.47 -28.72
N LEU A 27 22.79 -11.37 -28.14
CA LEU A 27 22.32 -12.38 -27.16
C LEU A 27 22.20 -11.83 -25.73
N LEU A 28 22.90 -10.75 -25.41
CA LEU A 28 22.86 -10.15 -24.06
C LEU A 28 21.74 -9.10 -23.88
N CYS A 29 21.18 -8.56 -24.97
CA CYS A 29 20.04 -7.64 -24.89
C CYS A 29 18.66 -8.33 -24.87
N SER A 30 18.57 -9.57 -25.37
CA SER A 30 17.31 -10.33 -25.37
C SER A 30 16.98 -10.99 -24.02
N LEU A 31 17.96 -11.22 -23.16
CA LEU A 31 17.73 -11.79 -21.82
C LEU A 31 17.29 -10.76 -20.76
N ALA A 32 17.54 -9.47 -20.99
CA ALA A 32 17.16 -8.39 -20.07
C ALA A 32 15.68 -7.97 -20.19
N LEU A 33 15.00 -8.34 -21.29
CA LEU A 33 13.57 -8.10 -21.48
C LEU A 33 12.67 -9.25 -21.00
N LEU A 34 13.26 -10.35 -20.52
CA LEU A 34 12.53 -11.54 -20.04
C LEU A 34 12.48 -11.67 -18.51
N PHE A 35 13.04 -10.70 -17.77
CA PHE A 35 12.68 -10.53 -16.37
C PHE A 35 11.59 -9.46 -16.31
N PRO A 36 10.30 -9.81 -16.41
CA PRO A 36 9.38 -9.02 -15.66
C PRO A 36 9.85 -9.16 -14.21
N CYS A 37 10.35 -8.06 -13.63
CA CYS A 37 10.35 -7.89 -12.19
C CYS A 37 8.88 -7.87 -11.75
N PHE A 38 8.16 -8.99 -11.90
CA PHE A 38 7.01 -9.29 -11.08
C PHE A 38 7.59 -9.54 -9.70
N VAL A 39 7.84 -8.44 -9.00
CA VAL A 39 7.85 -8.44 -7.55
C VAL A 39 6.42 -8.85 -7.21
N ASN A 40 6.16 -10.16 -7.16
CA ASN A 40 4.97 -10.70 -6.55
C ASN A 40 5.14 -10.43 -5.05
N GLY A 41 4.85 -9.20 -4.65
CA GLY A 41 4.66 -8.85 -3.26
C GLY A 41 3.62 -9.81 -2.73
N LYS A 42 4.04 -10.76 -1.88
CA LYS A 42 3.09 -11.60 -1.15
C LYS A 42 2.44 -10.68 -0.13
N TYR A 43 1.30 -10.13 -0.53
CA TYR A 43 0.52 -9.28 0.32
C TYR A 43 -0.17 -10.14 1.38
N TYR A 44 0.36 -10.14 2.60
CA TYR A 44 -0.29 -10.79 3.75
C TYR A 44 -1.35 -9.85 4.30
N GLY A 45 -2.44 -9.62 3.57
CA GLY A 45 -3.59 -8.93 4.15
C GLY A 45 -4.17 -9.73 5.33
N PRO A 46 -4.93 -9.07 6.23
CA PRO A 46 -5.71 -9.80 7.23
C PRO A 46 -6.59 -10.85 6.54
N ASP A 47 -6.82 -12.00 7.18
CA ASP A 47 -7.75 -13.02 6.66
C ASP A 47 -9.16 -12.43 6.58
N ILE A 48 -9.52 -11.96 5.37
CA ILE A 48 -10.74 -11.19 5.10
C ILE A 48 -11.99 -12.02 5.40
N ASP A 49 -11.95 -13.35 5.24
CA ASP A 49 -13.06 -14.23 5.61
C ASP A 49 -13.25 -14.30 7.13
N LYS A 50 -12.14 -14.40 7.87
CA LYS A 50 -12.17 -14.38 9.34
C LYS A 50 -12.68 -13.04 9.86
N VAL A 51 -12.19 -11.94 9.29
CA VAL A 51 -12.66 -10.58 9.62
C VAL A 51 -14.15 -10.43 9.33
N GLY A 52 -14.59 -10.85 8.14
CA GLY A 52 -15.99 -10.75 7.74
C GLY A 52 -16.92 -11.41 8.77
N LYS A 53 -16.55 -12.60 9.25
CA LYS A 53 -17.27 -13.29 10.33
C LYS A 53 -17.24 -12.53 11.65
N MET A 54 -16.06 -12.05 12.07
CA MET A 54 -15.91 -11.31 13.34
C MET A 54 -16.68 -9.98 13.35
N CYS A 55 -16.89 -9.38 12.19
CA CYS A 55 -17.58 -8.10 12.02
C CYS A 55 -19.02 -8.24 11.53
N ASN A 56 -19.55 -9.47 11.46
CA ASN A 56 -20.91 -9.78 11.00
C ASN A 56 -21.24 -9.18 9.61
N ALA A 57 -20.27 -9.21 8.70
CA ALA A 57 -20.42 -8.71 7.34
C ALA A 57 -21.18 -9.69 6.45
N THR A 58 -21.81 -9.15 5.40
CA THR A 58 -22.39 -9.99 4.34
C THR A 58 -21.28 -10.63 3.51
N LYS A 59 -21.61 -11.72 2.80
CA LYS A 59 -20.64 -12.36 1.90
C LYS A 59 -20.26 -11.42 0.77
N GLU A 60 -21.21 -10.63 0.30
CA GLU A 60 -21.07 -9.66 -0.77
C GLU A 60 -20.07 -8.56 -0.37
N ASP A 61 -20.19 -7.99 0.82
CA ASP A 61 -19.25 -6.97 1.32
C ASP A 61 -17.83 -7.54 1.49
N VAL A 62 -17.73 -8.79 1.95
CA VAL A 62 -16.43 -9.51 2.08
C VAL A 62 -15.79 -9.72 0.70
N GLN A 63 -16.57 -10.03 -0.34
CA GLN A 63 -16.05 -10.18 -1.69
C GLN A 63 -15.55 -8.86 -2.27
N VAL A 64 -16.20 -7.74 -1.97
CA VAL A 64 -15.72 -6.40 -2.38
C VAL A 64 -14.33 -6.13 -1.80
N LEU A 65 -14.09 -6.45 -0.52
CA LEU A 65 -12.77 -6.29 0.10
C LEU A 65 -11.70 -7.19 -0.49
N LYS A 66 -12.06 -8.44 -0.85
CA LYS A 66 -11.14 -9.37 -1.52
C LYS A 66 -10.67 -8.86 -2.88
N ASN A 67 -11.45 -7.97 -3.50
CA ASN A 67 -11.10 -7.29 -4.74
C ASN A 67 -10.37 -5.95 -4.50
N TYR A 68 -9.87 -5.71 -3.29
CA TYR A 68 -9.18 -4.48 -2.90
C TYR A 68 -10.05 -3.22 -3.09
N ASP A 69 -11.34 -3.34 -2.81
CA ASP A 69 -12.28 -2.23 -2.88
C ASP A 69 -13.08 -2.08 -1.59
N ILE A 70 -13.73 -0.92 -1.40
CA ILE A 70 -14.41 -0.58 -0.15
C ILE A 70 -15.93 -0.76 -0.31
N PRO A 71 -16.58 -1.65 0.46
CA PRO A 71 -18.01 -1.88 0.35
C PRO A 71 -18.80 -0.66 0.83
N SER A 72 -19.77 -0.21 0.03
CA SER A 72 -20.56 1.01 0.26
C SER A 72 -21.95 0.76 0.86
N THR A 73 -22.31 -0.50 1.11
CA THR A 73 -23.55 -0.84 1.81
C THR A 73 -23.47 -0.39 3.27
N GLU A 74 -24.60 -0.22 3.97
CA GLU A 74 -24.58 0.16 5.39
C GLU A 74 -23.82 -0.86 6.26
N ILE A 75 -23.97 -2.16 5.97
CA ILE A 75 -23.21 -3.22 6.65
C ILE A 75 -21.72 -3.14 6.27
N GLY A 76 -21.39 -2.91 5.00
CA GLY A 76 -20.03 -2.76 4.50
C GLY A 76 -19.28 -1.56 5.11
N LYS A 77 -19.95 -0.42 5.26
CA LYS A 77 -19.40 0.74 5.97
C LYS A 77 -19.10 0.41 7.44
N CYS A 78 -19.99 -0.33 8.11
CA CYS A 78 -19.76 -0.74 9.48
C CYS A 78 -18.68 -1.85 9.61
N LEU A 79 -18.50 -2.66 8.57
CA LEU A 79 -17.34 -3.55 8.44
C LEU A 79 -16.04 -2.75 8.42
N MET A 80 -15.98 -1.62 7.71
CA MET A 80 -14.80 -0.74 7.72
C MET A 80 -14.49 -0.24 9.12
N LYS A 81 -15.49 0.29 9.83
CA LYS A 81 -15.34 0.65 11.25
C LYS A 81 -14.78 -0.49 12.09
N CYS A 82 -15.37 -1.68 11.98
CA CYS A 82 -14.94 -2.84 12.76
C CYS A 82 -13.48 -3.22 12.49
N LEU A 83 -13.08 -3.21 11.21
CA LEU A 83 -11.71 -3.47 10.76
C LEU A 83 -10.72 -2.44 11.32
N THR A 84 -10.96 -1.15 11.05
CA THR A 84 -10.08 -0.05 11.48
C THR A 84 -9.86 -0.08 13.00
N VAL A 85 -10.92 -0.36 13.78
CA VAL A 85 -10.83 -0.50 15.24
C VAL A 85 -10.02 -1.74 15.65
N LYS A 86 -10.30 -2.91 15.08
CA LYS A 86 -9.63 -4.16 15.46
C LYS A 86 -8.15 -4.19 15.08
N LEU A 87 -7.79 -3.51 13.99
CA LEU A 87 -6.40 -3.38 13.55
C LEU A 87 -5.63 -2.31 14.34
N GLY A 88 -6.28 -1.56 15.23
CA GLY A 88 -5.61 -0.55 16.05
C GLY A 88 -5.25 0.72 15.27
N MET A 89 -5.96 1.02 14.19
CA MET A 89 -5.77 2.25 13.38
C MET A 89 -6.41 3.49 14.02
N VAL A 90 -6.95 3.36 15.22
CA VAL A 90 -7.64 4.43 15.97
C VAL A 90 -7.05 4.57 17.36
N ASP A 91 -7.18 5.77 17.94
CA ASP A 91 -6.85 6.04 19.33
C ASP A 91 -7.94 5.54 20.30
N ALA A 92 -7.72 5.75 21.59
CA ALA A 92 -8.66 5.36 22.65
C ALA A 92 -10.03 6.07 22.56
N LEU A 93 -10.14 7.16 21.80
CA LEU A 93 -11.39 7.89 21.55
C LEU A 93 -12.05 7.46 20.23
N GLY A 94 -11.48 6.47 19.54
CA GLY A 94 -11.94 5.99 18.24
C GLY A 94 -11.60 6.92 17.09
N LYS A 95 -10.78 7.96 17.30
CA LYS A 95 -10.29 8.84 16.23
C LYS A 95 -9.18 8.16 15.48
N TYR A 96 -9.11 8.40 14.19
CA TYR A 96 -8.05 7.86 13.36
C TYR A 96 -6.65 8.24 13.87
N SER A 97 -5.75 7.26 13.97
CA SER A 97 -4.41 7.37 14.55
C SER A 97 -3.34 7.16 13.48
N LYS A 98 -2.45 8.15 13.34
CA LYS A 98 -1.30 8.07 12.42
C LYS A 98 -0.36 6.96 12.84
N ASP A 99 -0.03 6.89 14.13
CA ASP A 99 0.89 5.91 14.69
C ASP A 99 0.31 4.49 14.58
N GLY A 100 -0.96 4.33 14.94
CA GLY A 100 -1.67 3.06 14.82
C GLY A 100 -1.70 2.56 13.38
N THR A 101 -1.88 3.46 12.43
CA THR A 101 -1.89 3.07 11.00
C THR A 101 -0.51 2.81 10.44
N ASP A 102 0.52 3.54 10.86
CA ASP A 102 1.89 3.25 10.46
C ASP A 102 2.31 1.84 10.91
N VAL A 103 1.86 1.40 12.10
CA VAL A 103 2.03 0.01 12.56
C VAL A 103 1.36 -0.97 11.60
N VAL A 104 0.09 -0.76 11.26
CA VAL A 104 -0.66 -1.63 10.33
C VAL A 104 -0.01 -1.68 8.95
N PHE A 105 0.44 -0.54 8.42
CA PHE A 105 1.09 -0.51 7.11
C PHE A 105 2.45 -1.21 7.12
N LYS A 106 3.20 -1.13 8.22
CA LYS A 106 4.45 -1.88 8.36
C LYS A 106 4.22 -3.40 8.46
N GLU A 107 3.11 -3.82 9.05
CA GLU A 107 2.77 -5.25 9.17
C GLU A 107 2.34 -5.83 7.82
N TYR A 108 1.43 -5.16 7.10
CA TYR A 108 0.82 -5.73 5.90
C TYR A 108 1.47 -5.30 4.59
N TRP A 109 2.08 -4.11 4.52
CA TRP A 109 2.84 -3.60 3.37
C TRP A 109 4.29 -3.23 3.77
N PRO A 110 5.09 -4.17 4.29
CA PRO A 110 6.47 -3.89 4.73
C PRO A 110 7.36 -3.36 3.59
N GLU A 111 7.04 -3.68 2.34
CA GLU A 111 7.73 -3.21 1.14
C GLU A 111 7.45 -1.74 0.81
N MET A 112 6.40 -1.13 1.38
CA MET A 112 6.04 0.24 1.10
C MET A 112 7.14 1.21 1.58
N PRO A 113 7.70 2.05 0.69
CA PRO A 113 8.70 3.04 1.07
C PRO A 113 8.17 4.02 2.12
N LEU A 114 9.00 4.38 3.10
CA LEU A 114 8.60 5.26 4.21
C LEU A 114 8.00 6.58 3.73
N ASN A 115 8.59 7.21 2.70
CA ASN A 115 8.10 8.49 2.19
C ASN A 115 6.70 8.37 1.56
N ILE A 116 6.40 7.25 0.89
CA ILE A 116 5.07 6.98 0.33
C ILE A 116 4.09 6.71 1.48
N ARG A 117 4.45 5.82 2.41
CA ARG A 117 3.64 5.51 3.59
C ARG A 117 3.24 6.76 4.38
N SER A 118 4.22 7.60 4.73
CA SER A 118 3.98 8.85 5.45
C SER A 118 3.07 9.79 4.66
N ALA A 119 3.26 9.92 3.34
CA ALA A 119 2.42 10.79 2.53
C ALA A 119 0.95 10.34 2.49
N ILE A 120 0.70 9.03 2.40
CA ILE A 120 -0.66 8.46 2.43
C ILE A 120 -1.31 8.70 3.80
N ILE A 121 -0.61 8.35 4.89
CA ILE A 121 -1.11 8.51 6.27
C ILE A 121 -1.41 9.98 6.56
N ASP A 122 -0.51 10.90 6.21
CA ASP A 122 -0.69 12.33 6.43
C ASP A 122 -1.91 12.87 5.69
N LYS A 123 -2.07 12.48 4.41
CA LYS A 123 -3.20 12.92 3.60
C LYS A 123 -4.53 12.46 4.20
N CYS A 124 -4.67 11.16 4.47
CA CYS A 124 -5.94 10.63 4.95
C CYS A 124 -6.24 10.98 6.41
N TYR A 125 -5.20 11.20 7.23
CA TYR A 125 -5.38 11.83 8.55
C TYR A 125 -5.97 13.24 8.44
N ASN A 126 -5.45 14.06 7.51
CA ASN A 126 -5.96 15.41 7.30
C ASN A 126 -7.40 15.41 6.76
N GLU A 127 -7.78 14.43 5.93
CA GLU A 127 -9.19 14.25 5.54
C GLU A 127 -10.06 13.84 6.73
N ALA A 128 -9.58 12.95 7.60
CA ALA A 128 -10.29 12.52 8.81
C ALA A 128 -10.60 13.69 9.76
N LEU A 129 -9.69 14.67 9.86
CA LEU A 129 -9.91 15.87 10.68
C LEU A 129 -11.12 16.70 10.20
N LYS A 130 -11.35 16.76 8.89
CA LYS A 130 -12.44 17.56 8.28
C LYS A 130 -13.82 16.99 8.56
N ILE A 131 -13.91 15.68 8.82
CA ILE A 131 -15.17 14.96 9.08
C ILE A 131 -15.30 14.54 10.54
N SER A 132 -14.59 15.21 11.45
CA SER A 132 -14.58 14.87 12.88
C SER A 132 -15.96 14.97 13.57
N ASN A 133 -16.91 15.71 12.98
CA ASN A 133 -18.30 15.75 13.40
C ASN A 133 -19.05 14.42 13.20
N GLU A 134 -18.51 13.51 12.38
CA GLU A 134 -19.09 12.18 12.11
C GLU A 134 -18.44 11.07 12.97
N LEU A 135 -17.53 11.42 13.88
CA LEU A 135 -16.76 10.47 14.68
C LEU A 135 -17.64 9.41 15.34
N GLY A 136 -17.21 8.14 15.23
CA GLY A 136 -17.91 6.99 15.80
C GLY A 136 -19.02 6.43 14.91
N THR A 137 -19.47 7.13 13.86
CA THR A 137 -20.39 6.58 12.85
C THR A 137 -19.66 5.64 11.90
N CYS A 138 -20.38 4.76 11.20
CA CYS A 138 -19.77 3.92 10.16
C CYS A 138 -19.29 4.73 8.95
N ASP A 139 -19.99 5.84 8.63
CA ASP A 139 -19.60 6.75 7.53
C ASP A 139 -18.25 7.42 7.76
N TYR A 140 -17.91 7.78 9.01
CA TYR A 140 -16.61 8.35 9.35
C TYR A 140 -15.46 7.43 8.93
N TYR A 141 -15.52 6.15 9.33
CA TYR A 141 -14.47 5.18 9.00
C TYR A 141 -14.48 4.83 7.51
N TYR A 142 -15.67 4.67 6.92
CA TYR A 142 -15.81 4.42 5.49
C TYR A 142 -15.11 5.49 4.64
N LYS A 143 -15.35 6.78 4.91
CA LYS A 143 -14.73 7.89 4.16
C LYS A 143 -13.20 7.89 4.27
N ILE A 144 -12.68 7.52 5.44
CA ILE A 144 -11.23 7.42 5.68
C ILE A 144 -10.64 6.24 4.90
N GLU A 145 -11.29 5.07 4.95
CA GLU A 145 -10.84 3.90 4.19
C GLU A 145 -10.94 4.12 2.67
N ILE A 146 -11.93 4.88 2.18
CA ILE A 146 -11.97 5.34 0.79
C ILE A 146 -10.74 6.18 0.44
N CYS A 147 -10.31 7.08 1.33
CA CYS A 147 -9.08 7.84 1.12
C CYS A 147 -7.87 6.90 1.01
N PHE A 148 -7.71 5.96 1.94
CA PHE A 148 -6.60 5.00 1.90
C PHE A 148 -6.62 4.17 0.63
N ASN A 149 -7.76 3.62 0.26
CA ASN A 149 -7.90 2.80 -0.92
C ASN A 149 -7.53 3.57 -2.20
N SER A 150 -8.00 4.81 -2.32
CA SER A 150 -7.66 5.69 -3.45
C SER A 150 -6.17 5.99 -3.52
N GLU A 151 -5.55 6.30 -2.38
CA GLU A 151 -4.13 6.64 -2.32
C GLU A 151 -3.24 5.42 -2.56
N LEU A 152 -3.57 4.27 -2.01
CA LEU A 152 -2.84 3.03 -2.23
C LEU A 152 -2.89 2.60 -3.70
N LYS A 153 -4.07 2.71 -4.35
CA LYS A 153 -4.21 2.52 -5.81
C LYS A 153 -3.36 3.54 -6.59
N ARG A 154 -3.36 4.81 -6.18
CA ARG A 154 -2.56 5.87 -6.81
C ARG A 154 -1.05 5.59 -6.79
N TYR A 155 -0.57 4.95 -5.74
CA TYR A 155 0.84 4.54 -5.62
C TYR A 155 1.12 3.12 -6.14
N GLY A 156 0.14 2.42 -6.72
CA GLY A 156 0.32 1.10 -7.33
C GLY A 156 0.55 -0.01 -6.32
N MET A 157 -0.03 0.09 -5.12
CA MET A 157 0.11 -0.94 -4.08
C MET A 157 -0.74 -2.18 -4.35
N PHE A 158 -1.78 -2.06 -5.19
CA PHE A 158 -2.64 -3.14 -5.70
C PHE A 158 -3.36 -2.68 -6.97
#